data_AF-A0A914MBP1-F1
#
_entry.id   AF-A0A914MBP1-F1
#
_cell.length_a   1.000
_cell.length_b   1.000
_cell.length_c   1.000
_cell.angle_alpha   90.00
_cell.angle_beta   90.00
_cell.angle_gamma   90.00
#
_symmetry.space_group_name_H-M   'P 1'
#
loop_
_entity.id
_entity.type
_entity.pdbx_description
1 polymer ?
#
loop_
_entity_poly.entity_id
_entity_poly.type
_entity_poly.pdbx_seq_one_letter_code
_entity_poly.pdbx_strand_id
1 'polypeptide(L)'
;MENACWRGFSFIGASDEKPGDKRKYTYVVDGGAVLDGFQKIIGQGERGMTIVKNFCSVNNSIGICSAGMGKIIVVDTRFKGPMLNILCTNRQHKDRLTLRNITIYGNNNPATQIKFACVEHIENQVSDAEPWKYAYKIGEAGTSDVSCKYPASAFKIIN
;
A
#
# COMPACT_ATOMS: atom_id res chain seq x y z
N MET A 1 -7.91 -24.00 0.61
CA MET A 1 -7.52 -22.65 0.19
C MET A 1 -7.07 -21.93 1.45
N GLU A 2 -5.87 -21.35 1.47
CA GLU A 2 -5.29 -20.72 2.66
C GLU A 2 -5.64 -19.23 2.67
N ASN A 3 -6.12 -18.74 3.82
CA ASN A 3 -6.56 -17.36 4.01
C ASN A 3 -5.67 -16.66 5.04
N ALA A 4 -5.37 -15.38 4.82
CA ALA A 4 -4.68 -14.59 5.83
C ALA A 4 -5.61 -14.32 7.02
N CYS A 5 -5.15 -14.62 8.24
CA CYS A 5 -5.94 -14.40 9.45
C CYS A 5 -6.12 -12.90 9.78
N TRP A 6 -5.06 -12.10 9.64
CA TRP A 6 -5.11 -10.65 9.87
C TRP A 6 -4.33 -9.88 8.80
N ARG A 7 -3.06 -10.26 8.59
CA ARG A 7 -2.12 -9.69 7.61
C ARG A 7 -1.30 -10.82 6.98
N GLY A 8 -0.79 -10.61 5.77
CA GLY A 8 0.22 -11.52 5.20
C GLY A 8 1.59 -11.27 5.82
N PHE A 9 1.96 -10.00 5.97
CA PHE A 9 3.29 -9.58 6.43
C PHE A 9 3.20 -8.37 7.36
N SER A 10 3.99 -8.40 8.44
CA SER A 10 4.25 -7.22 9.28
C SER A 10 5.76 -7.11 9.47
N PHE A 11 6.32 -6.02 8.96
CA PHE A 11 7.70 -5.65 9.14
C PHE A 11 7.77 -4.73 10.34
N ILE A 12 8.14 -5.32 11.47
CA ILE A 12 8.38 -4.66 12.73
C ILE A 12 9.87 -4.79 12.99
N GLY A 13 10.53 -3.69 13.32
CA GLY A 13 11.99 -3.68 13.45
C GLY A 13 12.47 -4.46 14.64
N ALA A 14 13.77 -4.32 14.92
CA ALA A 14 14.35 -4.96 16.07
C ALA A 14 13.62 -4.48 17.35
N SER A 15 13.21 -5.43 18.19
CA SER A 15 12.53 -5.16 19.46
C SER A 15 13.37 -4.36 20.46
N ASP A 16 14.65 -4.15 20.17
CA ASP A 16 15.62 -3.41 20.97
C ASP A 16 15.88 -1.97 20.50
N GLU A 17 15.08 -1.46 19.55
CA GLU A 17 15.24 -0.11 19.01
C GLU A 17 15.10 0.95 20.10
N LYS A 18 16.11 1.82 20.24
CA LYS A 18 16.14 2.92 21.21
C LYS A 18 15.78 4.25 20.55
N PRO A 19 15.24 5.23 21.28
CA PRO A 19 15.08 6.59 20.76
C PRO A 19 16.40 7.12 20.20
N GLY A 20 16.40 7.55 18.94
CA GLY A 20 17.60 8.04 18.24
C GLY A 20 18.32 6.99 17.38
N ASP A 21 17.84 5.74 17.37
CA ASP A 21 18.34 4.72 16.45
C ASP A 21 18.13 5.15 14.99
N LYS A 22 19.16 4.90 14.18
CA LYS A 22 19.25 5.26 12.76
C LYS A 22 19.28 4.03 11.86
N ARG A 23 19.16 2.82 12.42
CA ARG A 23 19.04 1.58 11.64
C ARG A 23 17.87 1.70 10.66
N LYS A 24 18.10 1.19 9.46
CA LYS A 24 17.12 1.15 8.38
C LYS A 24 17.11 -0.25 7.81
N TYR A 25 15.95 -0.88 7.83
CA TYR A 25 15.80 -2.23 7.31
C TYR A 25 15.29 -2.19 5.88
N THR A 26 15.67 -3.21 5.10
CA THR A 26 15.10 -3.45 3.77
C THR A 26 14.41 -4.79 3.79
N TYR A 27 13.09 -4.78 3.60
CA TYR A 27 12.27 -5.97 3.48
C TYR A 27 11.93 -6.20 2.02
N VAL A 28 12.04 -7.45 1.58
CA VAL A 28 11.73 -7.84 0.21
C VAL A 28 10.70 -8.97 0.24
N VAL A 29 9.55 -8.71 -0.37
CA VAL A 29 8.57 -9.73 -0.75
C VAL A 29 8.74 -10.00 -2.24
N ASP A 30 9.17 -11.20 -2.58
CA ASP A 30 9.38 -11.64 -3.96
C ASP A 30 8.51 -12.85 -4.28
N GLY A 31 7.46 -12.62 -5.06
CA GLY A 31 6.45 -13.64 -5.33
C GLY A 31 5.43 -13.80 -4.21
N GLY A 32 4.69 -14.92 -4.25
CA GLY A 32 3.65 -15.24 -3.29
C GLY A 32 2.29 -14.63 -3.61
N ALA A 33 1.27 -15.12 -2.91
CA ALA A 33 -0.10 -14.63 -3.03
C ALA A 33 -0.77 -14.55 -1.66
N VAL A 34 -1.64 -13.55 -1.47
CA VAL A 34 -2.51 -13.46 -0.29
C VAL A 34 -3.96 -13.33 -0.70
N LEU A 35 -4.80 -14.10 -0.01
CA LEU A 35 -6.25 -14.11 -0.14
C LEU A 35 -6.90 -13.74 1.20
N ASP A 36 -7.97 -12.95 1.13
CA ASP A 36 -8.89 -12.67 2.24
C ASP A 36 -8.26 -11.96 3.45
N GLY A 37 -7.35 -11.01 3.22
CA GLY A 37 -6.74 -10.19 4.25
C GLY A 37 -7.71 -9.16 4.85
N PHE A 38 -8.01 -9.29 6.14
CA PHE A 38 -8.99 -8.45 6.84
C PHE A 38 -8.60 -6.96 6.95
N GLN A 39 -7.33 -6.62 7.20
CA GLN A 39 -6.86 -5.22 7.27
C GLN A 39 -5.87 -4.89 6.14
N LYS A 40 -4.58 -4.72 6.49
CA LYS A 40 -3.47 -4.44 5.58
C LYS A 40 -2.71 -5.73 5.33
N ILE A 41 -2.48 -6.08 4.08
CA ILE A 41 -1.73 -7.30 3.73
C ILE A 41 -0.27 -7.16 4.13
N ILE A 42 0.32 -6.00 3.86
CA ILE A 42 1.71 -5.68 4.20
C ILE A 42 1.70 -4.42 5.05
N GLY A 43 2.26 -4.52 6.26
CA GLY A 43 2.50 -3.37 7.12
C GLY A 43 4.00 -3.12 7.28
N GLN A 44 4.47 -1.92 6.91
CA GLN A 44 5.79 -1.44 7.30
C GLN A 44 5.64 -0.61 8.58
N GLY A 45 6.07 -1.16 9.71
CA GLY A 45 5.98 -0.54 11.03
C GLY A 45 7.16 0.36 11.41
N GLU A 46 8.21 0.39 10.59
CA GLU A 46 9.54 0.90 10.96
C GLU A 46 10.21 1.69 9.83
N ARG A 47 11.28 2.41 10.18
CA ARG A 47 12.11 3.16 9.23
C ARG A 47 12.84 2.22 8.27
N GLY A 48 12.75 2.52 6.98
CA GLY A 48 13.47 1.73 5.98
C GLY A 48 12.77 1.64 4.64
N MET A 49 12.94 0.49 3.98
CA MET A 49 12.43 0.25 2.65
C MET A 49 11.70 -1.09 2.59
N THR A 50 10.52 -1.08 1.98
CA THR A 50 9.77 -2.30 1.66
C THR A 50 9.68 -2.42 0.14
N ILE A 51 10.18 -3.52 -0.41
CA ILE A 51 10.10 -3.87 -1.82
C ILE A 51 9.14 -5.03 -1.97
N VAL A 52 8.09 -4.85 -2.77
CA VAL A 52 7.12 -5.88 -3.11
C VAL A 52 7.19 -6.09 -4.61
N LYS A 53 7.55 -7.30 -5.04
CA LYS A 53 7.67 -7.66 -6.45
C LYS A 53 7.05 -9.01 -6.74
N ASN A 54 6.50 -9.18 -7.94
CA ASN A 54 5.91 -10.43 -8.42
C ASN A 54 4.76 -10.97 -7.54
N PHE A 55 4.15 -10.13 -6.71
CA PHE A 55 3.18 -10.53 -5.69
C PHE A 55 1.74 -10.49 -6.23
N CYS A 56 0.85 -11.28 -5.62
CA CYS A 56 -0.58 -11.29 -5.94
C CYS A 56 -1.44 -11.09 -4.69
N SER A 57 -2.48 -10.29 -4.79
CA SER A 57 -3.43 -10.04 -3.70
C SER A 57 -4.86 -10.05 -4.21
N VAL A 58 -5.73 -10.81 -3.52
CA VAL A 58 -7.16 -10.95 -3.85
C VAL A 58 -8.03 -10.75 -2.62
N ASN A 59 -9.09 -9.95 -2.74
CA ASN A 59 -10.12 -9.72 -1.72
C ASN A 59 -9.54 -9.27 -0.36
N ASN A 60 -8.94 -8.08 -0.30
CA ASN A 60 -8.31 -7.56 0.92
C ASN A 60 -8.81 -6.16 1.21
N SER A 61 -9.02 -5.78 2.47
CA SER A 61 -9.49 -4.43 2.78
C SER A 61 -8.49 -3.36 2.35
N ILE A 62 -7.20 -3.57 2.64
CA ILE A 62 -6.11 -2.63 2.36
C ILE A 62 -4.88 -3.42 1.89
N GLY A 63 -4.17 -2.95 0.87
CA GLY A 63 -2.99 -3.64 0.33
C GLY A 63 -1.74 -3.48 1.21
N ILE A 64 -0.94 -2.45 0.90
CA ILE A 64 0.38 -2.21 1.48
C ILE A 64 0.37 -0.86 2.18
N CYS A 65 0.78 -0.84 3.44
CA CYS A 65 0.68 0.34 4.28
C CYS A 65 1.97 0.62 5.05
N SER A 66 2.49 1.83 4.91
CA SER A 66 3.55 2.34 5.76
C SER A 66 2.95 3.05 6.98
N ALA A 67 3.46 2.70 8.16
CA ALA A 67 3.20 3.40 9.41
C ALA A 67 4.24 4.51 9.69
N GLY A 68 5.23 4.72 8.81
CA GLY A 68 6.09 5.91 8.86
C GLY A 68 7.52 5.76 8.34
N MET A 69 8.04 6.87 7.80
CA MET A 69 9.42 7.14 7.38
C MET A 69 10.03 6.06 6.46
N GLY A 70 9.20 5.59 5.53
CA GLY A 70 9.51 4.46 4.67
C GLY A 70 9.63 4.82 3.20
N LYS A 71 10.35 3.98 2.45
CA LYS A 71 10.21 3.89 1.01
C LYS A 71 9.48 2.60 0.67
N ILE A 72 8.31 2.70 0.02
CA ILE A 72 7.61 1.55 -0.54
C ILE A 72 7.89 1.48 -2.04
N ILE A 73 8.35 0.33 -2.50
CA ILE A 73 8.55 0.02 -3.92
C ILE A 73 7.64 -1.16 -4.27
N VAL A 74 6.75 -0.98 -5.24
CA VAL A 74 5.86 -2.04 -5.72
C VAL A 74 6.03 -2.19 -7.23
N VAL A 75 6.41 -3.38 -7.66
CA VAL A 75 6.74 -3.68 -9.05
C VAL A 75 6.10 -5.00 -9.47
N ASP A 76 5.61 -5.10 -10.71
CA ASP A 76 5.14 -6.37 -11.31
C ASP A 76 4.14 -7.14 -10.42
N THR A 77 3.24 -6.40 -9.75
CA THR A 77 2.32 -6.94 -8.73
C THR A 77 0.87 -6.89 -9.22
N ARG A 78 0.06 -7.86 -8.81
CA ARG A 78 -1.34 -8.03 -9.24
C ARG A 78 -2.31 -7.87 -8.07
N PHE A 79 -3.38 -7.12 -8.28
CA PHE A 79 -4.45 -6.93 -7.30
C PHE A 79 -5.82 -7.25 -7.90
N LYS A 80 -6.69 -7.84 -7.08
CA LYS A 80 -8.12 -8.01 -7.38
C LYS A 80 -8.92 -7.70 -6.12
N GLY A 81 -9.93 -6.83 -6.25
CA GLY A 81 -10.75 -6.43 -5.12
C GLY A 81 -11.80 -7.46 -4.69
N PRO A 82 -12.70 -7.04 -3.78
CA PRO A 82 -12.90 -5.67 -3.31
C PRO A 82 -11.76 -5.18 -2.41
N MET A 83 -11.39 -3.89 -2.52
CA MET A 83 -10.44 -3.23 -1.60
C MET A 83 -10.79 -1.74 -1.42
N LEU A 84 -10.46 -1.18 -0.25
CA LEU A 84 -10.48 0.27 -0.06
C LEU A 84 -9.34 0.91 -0.84
N ASN A 85 -8.11 0.45 -0.63
CA ASN A 85 -6.94 1.02 -1.29
C ASN A 85 -5.80 0.02 -1.45
N ILE A 86 -5.01 0.17 -2.52
CA ILE A 86 -3.81 -0.64 -2.74
C ILE A 86 -2.68 -0.19 -1.83
N LEU A 87 -2.49 1.12 -1.67
CA LEU A 87 -1.37 1.69 -0.92
C LEU A 87 -1.85 2.70 0.11
N CYS A 88 -1.25 2.68 1.29
CA CYS A 88 -1.31 3.81 2.20
C CYS A 88 0.08 4.26 2.66
N THR A 89 0.27 5.58 2.69
CA THR A 89 1.54 6.23 3.04
C THR A 89 1.28 7.28 4.11
N ASN A 90 2.29 7.62 4.90
CA ASN A 90 2.18 8.68 5.89
C ASN A 90 2.79 9.98 5.34
N ARG A 91 1.96 11.02 5.21
CA ARG A 91 2.35 12.33 4.67
C ARG A 91 3.24 13.10 5.64
N GLN A 92 2.96 13.07 6.94
CA GLN A 92 3.76 13.77 7.96
C GLN A 92 5.19 13.24 8.01
N HIS A 93 5.34 11.93 7.77
CA HIS A 93 6.63 11.27 7.70
C HIS A 93 7.28 11.29 6.31
N LYS A 94 6.63 11.93 5.33
CA LYS A 94 7.13 12.10 3.96
C LYS A 94 7.56 10.78 3.33
N ASP A 95 6.72 9.76 3.50
CA ASP A 95 6.95 8.45 2.89
C ASP A 95 7.16 8.57 1.38
N ARG A 96 8.01 7.70 0.84
CA ARG A 96 8.31 7.70 -0.59
C ARG A 96 7.73 6.48 -1.26
N LEU A 97 7.23 6.67 -2.47
CA LEU A 97 6.57 5.63 -3.23
C LEU A 97 7.24 5.44 -4.59
N THR A 98 7.34 4.20 -5.04
CA THR A 98 7.72 3.87 -6.42
C THR A 98 6.82 2.75 -6.90
N LEU A 99 6.03 3.02 -7.94
CA LEU A 99 5.09 2.07 -8.54
C LEU A 99 5.43 1.81 -9.99
N ARG A 100 5.40 0.54 -10.39
CA ARG A 100 5.62 0.13 -11.77
C ARG A 100 4.90 -1.16 -12.07
N ASN A 101 4.30 -1.27 -13.27
CA ASN A 101 3.71 -2.50 -13.79
C ASN A 101 2.69 -3.17 -12.83
N ILE A 102 1.84 -2.37 -12.20
CA ILE A 102 0.79 -2.90 -11.32
C ILE A 102 -0.42 -3.27 -12.17
N THR A 103 -0.90 -4.50 -12.04
CA THR A 103 -2.10 -4.97 -12.76
C THR A 103 -3.28 -5.08 -11.82
N ILE A 104 -4.42 -4.54 -12.22
CA ILE A 104 -5.67 -4.58 -11.46
C ILE A 104 -6.72 -5.32 -12.28
N TYR A 105 -7.31 -6.36 -11.69
CA TYR A 105 -8.30 -7.21 -12.35
C TYR A 105 -9.74 -6.89 -11.91
N GLY A 106 -10.65 -6.78 -12.88
CA GLY A 106 -12.10 -6.68 -12.67
C GLY A 106 -12.58 -5.36 -12.05
N ASN A 107 -11.86 -4.26 -12.24
CA ASN A 107 -12.17 -3.00 -11.53
C ASN A 107 -13.47 -2.32 -12.04
N ASN A 108 -14.02 -2.76 -13.18
CA ASN A 108 -15.34 -2.33 -13.67
C ASN A 108 -16.52 -3.00 -12.95
N ASN A 109 -16.29 -4.11 -12.24
CA ASN A 109 -17.32 -4.80 -11.48
C ASN A 109 -17.35 -4.27 -10.04
N PRO A 110 -18.49 -3.76 -9.53
CA PRO A 110 -18.62 -3.29 -8.16
C PRO A 110 -18.18 -4.31 -7.10
N ALA A 111 -18.37 -5.61 -7.36
CA ALA A 111 -17.99 -6.68 -6.44
C ALA A 111 -16.47 -6.86 -6.30
N THR A 112 -15.67 -6.39 -7.26
CA THR A 112 -14.20 -6.49 -7.25
C THR A 112 -13.52 -5.13 -7.34
N GLN A 113 -14.27 -4.06 -7.14
CA GLN A 113 -13.79 -2.69 -7.26
C GLN A 113 -12.79 -2.36 -6.15
N ILE A 114 -11.72 -1.66 -6.54
CA ILE A 114 -10.77 -1.02 -5.64
C ILE A 114 -11.02 0.49 -5.67
N LYS A 115 -11.31 1.10 -4.52
CA LYS A 115 -11.68 2.53 -4.49
C LYS A 115 -10.50 3.45 -4.82
N PHE A 116 -9.33 3.19 -4.23
CA PHE A 116 -8.16 4.05 -4.37
C PHE A 116 -6.88 3.28 -4.70
N ALA A 117 -5.99 3.88 -5.49
CA ALA A 117 -4.64 3.37 -5.71
C ALA A 117 -3.77 3.68 -4.49
N CYS A 118 -3.84 4.91 -4.00
CA CYS A 118 -2.99 5.39 -2.92
C CYS A 118 -3.76 6.35 -2.03
N VAL A 119 -3.58 6.24 -0.72
CA VAL A 119 -4.13 7.16 0.28
C VAL A 119 -3.00 7.66 1.17
N GLU A 120 -2.92 8.96 1.39
CA GLU A 120 -2.01 9.54 2.37
C GLU A 120 -2.71 9.77 3.70
N HIS A 121 -2.10 9.29 4.77
CA HIS A 121 -2.55 9.52 6.12
C HIS A 121 -1.82 10.73 6.74
N ILE A 122 -2.56 11.51 7.53
CA ILE A 122 -2.06 12.58 8.38
C ILE A 122 -2.56 12.27 9.80
N GLU A 123 -1.66 12.09 10.76
CA GLU A 123 -2.06 11.95 12.16
C GLU A 123 -2.82 13.21 12.59
N ASN A 124 -3.90 13.01 13.33
CA ASN A 124 -4.78 14.07 13.83
C ASN A 124 -5.61 14.81 12.75
N GLN A 125 -5.64 14.35 11.49
CA GLN A 125 -6.72 14.75 10.59
C GLN A 125 -8.01 14.01 10.96
N VAL A 126 -8.75 14.58 11.90
CA VAL A 126 -10.16 14.27 12.17
C VAL A 126 -11.00 15.42 11.63
N SER A 127 -10.75 15.86 10.40
CA SER A 127 -11.67 16.79 9.75
C SER A 127 -12.69 15.97 8.96
N ASP A 128 -13.85 15.72 9.57
CA ASP A 128 -14.98 15.00 8.98
C ASP A 128 -15.46 15.59 7.64
N ALA A 129 -15.03 16.82 7.31
CA ALA A 129 -15.37 17.50 6.07
C ALA A 129 -14.74 16.87 4.81
N GLU A 130 -13.51 16.33 4.88
CA GLU A 130 -12.79 15.80 3.70
C GLU A 130 -11.89 14.59 4.02
N PRO A 131 -12.47 13.44 4.44
CA PRO A 131 -11.69 12.26 4.84
C PRO A 131 -10.84 11.65 3.70
N TRP A 132 -11.14 12.00 2.44
CA TRP A 132 -10.48 11.47 1.24
C TRP A 132 -9.70 12.53 0.46
N LYS A 133 -9.36 13.67 1.08
CA LYS A 133 -8.62 14.76 0.44
C LYS A 133 -7.33 14.30 -0.25
N TYR A 134 -6.61 13.38 0.38
CA TYR A 134 -5.35 12.83 -0.12
C TYR A 134 -5.50 11.37 -0.58
N ALA A 135 -6.62 11.07 -1.23
CA ALA A 135 -6.89 9.77 -1.84
C ALA A 135 -6.89 9.88 -3.37
N TYR A 136 -6.17 8.96 -4.02
CA TYR A 136 -5.95 8.97 -5.46
C TYR A 136 -6.56 7.71 -6.07
N LYS A 137 -7.35 7.87 -7.14
CA LYS A 137 -8.14 6.80 -7.72
C LYS A 137 -7.30 5.84 -8.58
N ILE A 138 -7.85 4.65 -8.79
CA ILE A 138 -7.32 3.69 -9.77
C ILE A 138 -7.43 4.27 -11.18
N GLY A 139 -6.38 4.10 -12.00
CA GLY A 139 -6.35 4.55 -13.39
C GLY A 139 -5.99 6.03 -13.59
N GLU A 140 -5.84 6.78 -12.51
CA GLU A 140 -5.39 8.18 -12.52
C GLU A 140 -3.96 8.29 -12.00
N ALA A 141 -3.30 9.41 -12.32
CA ALA A 141 -1.98 9.71 -11.76
C ALA A 141 -2.11 10.13 -10.28
N GLY A 142 -1.16 9.68 -9.46
CA GLY A 142 -0.97 10.22 -8.12
C GLY A 142 -0.27 11.57 -8.23
N THR A 143 -0.96 12.64 -7.86
CA THR A 143 -0.49 14.02 -8.02
C THR A 143 -0.03 14.65 -6.70
N SER A 144 0.18 13.84 -5.67
CA SER A 144 0.65 14.35 -4.39
C SER A 144 1.98 15.09 -4.52
N ASP A 145 2.11 16.16 -3.74
CA ASP A 145 3.33 16.89 -3.49
C ASP A 145 4.24 16.20 -2.44
N VAL A 146 3.77 15.13 -1.79
CA VAL A 146 4.50 14.45 -0.70
C VAL A 146 4.80 12.98 -0.99
N SER A 147 3.80 12.09 -0.99
CA SER A 147 4.05 10.63 -0.97
C SER A 147 3.45 9.89 -2.17
N CYS A 148 2.14 10.00 -2.39
CA CYS A 148 1.38 9.34 -3.46
C CYS A 148 1.61 10.05 -4.82
N LYS A 149 2.85 10.04 -5.30
CA LYS A 149 3.25 10.61 -6.59
C LYS A 149 3.67 9.51 -7.57
N TYR A 150 2.87 9.30 -8.61
CA TYR A 150 3.11 8.25 -9.62
C TYR A 150 2.35 8.56 -10.92
N PRO A 151 2.84 8.08 -12.09
CA PRO A 151 2.11 8.25 -13.34
C PRO A 151 0.91 7.29 -13.41
N ALA A 152 -0.13 7.65 -14.16
CA ALA A 152 -1.28 6.76 -14.42
C ALA A 152 -0.83 5.43 -15.06
N SER A 153 0.23 5.46 -15.88
CA SER A 153 0.83 4.28 -16.52
C SER A 153 1.47 3.28 -15.55
N ALA A 154 1.60 3.61 -14.27
CA ALA A 154 2.00 2.64 -13.25
C ALA A 154 0.96 1.53 -13.08
N PHE A 155 -0.29 1.77 -13.47
CA PHE A 155 -1.40 0.83 -13.37
C PHE A 155 -1.90 0.40 -14.75
N LYS A 156 -2.15 -0.90 -14.89
CA LYS A 156 -2.87 -1.51 -16.00
C LYS A 156 -4.15 -2.15 -15.45
N ILE A 157 -5.30 -1.74 -15.96
CA ILE A 157 -6.59 -2.32 -15.60
C ILE A 157 -6.96 -3.37 -16.64
N ILE A 158 -7.35 -4.56 -16.19
CA ILE A 158 -7.86 -5.67 -17.00
C ILE A 158 -9.25 -5.98 -16.49
N ASN A 159 -10.25 -5.89 -17.36
CA ASN A 159 -11.65 -6.16 -17.03
C ASN A 159 -12.10 -7.50 -17.59
#